data_AF-A0A2E7VYR1-F1
#
_entry.id   AF-A0A2E7VYR1-F1
#
_cell.length_a   1.000
_cell.length_b   1.000
_cell.length_c   1.000
_cell.angle_alpha   90.00
_cell.angle_beta   90.00
_cell.angle_gamma   90.00
#
_symmetry.space_group_name_H-M   'P 1'
#
loop_
_entity.id
_entity.type
_entity.pdbx_description
1 polymer ?
#
loop_
_entity_poly.entity_id
_entity_poly.type
_entity_poly.pdbx_seq_one_letter_code
_entity_poly.pdbx_strand_id
1 'polypeptide(L)' 'MSSSNSPISLNEFTENTRNGGSGRWCDKLPEKIREEIIASNAGSKVAADWLREVHGFEAATPKKCEPLMEERKKRNAG' A
#
# COMPACT_ATOMS: atom_id res chain seq x y z
N MET A 1 -8.71 29.16 20.38
CA MET A 1 -8.63 28.00 19.46
C MET A 1 -9.95 27.93 18.71
N SER A 2 -9.99 28.38 17.46
CA SER A 2 -11.23 28.43 16.67
C SER A 2 -11.48 27.07 16.04
N SER A 3 -12.44 26.32 16.59
CA SER A 3 -12.98 25.11 15.98
C SER A 3 -13.99 25.50 14.90
N SER A 4 -13.50 25.69 13.67
CA SER A 4 -14.39 25.81 12.50
C SER A 4 -15.04 24.46 12.23
N ASN A 5 -16.33 24.36 12.55
CA ASN A 5 -17.16 23.17 12.43
C ASN A 5 -17.78 23.07 11.01
N SER A 6 -16.99 23.36 9.97
CA SER A 6 -17.45 23.21 8.59
C SER A 6 -17.17 21.77 8.12
N PRO A 7 -18.16 21.05 7.56
CA PRO A 7 -17.88 19.76 6.95
C PRO A 7 -16.88 19.95 5.81
N ILE A 8 -15.79 19.19 5.84
CA ILE A 8 -14.79 19.12 4.75
C ILE A 8 -15.54 18.92 3.42
N SER A 9 -15.24 19.75 2.42
CA SER A 9 -15.87 19.62 1.11
C SER A 9 -15.56 18.24 0.49
N LEU A 10 -16.43 17.71 -0.37
CA LEU A 10 -16.19 16.40 -0.99
C LEU A 10 -14.85 16.38 -1.77
N ASN A 11 -14.44 17.52 -2.34
CA ASN A 11 -13.14 17.70 -2.95
C ASN A 11 -12.01 17.66 -1.93
N GLU A 12 -12.10 18.39 -0.82
CA GLU A 12 -11.09 18.30 0.25
C GLU A 12 -11.07 16.93 0.94
N PHE A 13 -12.20 16.20 1.01
CA PHE A 13 -12.25 14.83 1.49
C PHE A 13 -11.57 13.90 0.48
N THR A 14 -11.86 14.09 -0.81
CA THR A 14 -11.25 13.33 -1.90
C THR A 14 -9.76 13.65 -2.01
N GLU A 15 -9.31 14.87 -1.73
CA GLU A 15 -7.91 15.27 -1.72
C GLU A 15 -7.21 14.83 -0.44
N ASN A 16 -7.84 14.86 0.73
CA ASN A 16 -7.31 14.26 1.97
C ASN A 16 -7.32 12.73 1.95
N THR A 17 -8.14 12.11 1.10
CA THR A 17 -8.09 10.66 0.83
C THR A 17 -7.22 10.30 -0.37
N ARG A 18 -6.98 11.23 -1.31
CA ARG A 18 -6.05 11.09 -2.45
C ARG A 18 -4.61 11.49 -2.12
N ASN A 19 -4.36 12.35 -1.14
CA ASN A 19 -3.06 12.75 -0.63
C ASN A 19 -2.86 12.14 0.77
N GLY A 20 -1.76 11.50 1.14
CA GLY A 20 -0.41 11.90 0.75
C GLY A 20 0.20 11.14 -0.44
N GLY A 21 0.31 11.85 -1.55
CA GLY A 21 1.58 12.09 -2.25
C GLY A 21 2.37 10.86 -2.72
N SER A 22 2.38 10.68 -4.03
CA SER A 22 3.55 10.24 -4.81
C SER A 22 4.03 8.78 -4.68
N GLY A 23 3.17 7.83 -4.32
CA GLY A 23 3.54 6.41 -4.37
C GLY A 23 2.38 5.47 -4.06
N ARG A 24 2.40 4.28 -4.65
CA ARG A 24 1.54 3.15 -4.25
C ARG A 24 1.82 2.89 -2.76
N TRP A 25 0.83 2.43 -1.97
CA TRP A 25 1.07 2.15 -0.54
C TRP A 25 2.26 1.21 -0.31
N CYS A 26 2.44 0.24 -1.21
CA CYS A 26 3.58 -0.67 -1.20
C CYS A 26 4.93 0.06 -1.35
N ASP A 27 5.00 1.23 -1.97
CA ASP A 27 6.23 2.02 -2.13
C ASP A 27 6.72 2.62 -0.80
N LYS A 28 5.81 2.71 0.19
CA LYS A 28 6.13 3.12 1.57
C LYS A 28 6.73 1.96 2.38
N LEU A 29 6.70 0.73 1.86
CA LEU A 29 7.34 -0.41 2.52
C LEU A 29 8.87 -0.34 2.37
N PRO A 30 9.63 -0.82 3.37
CA PRO A 30 11.06 -1.00 3.24
C PRO A 30 11.42 -1.78 1.97
N GLU A 31 12.45 -1.33 1.25
CA GLU A 31 12.89 -1.94 -0.01
C GLU A 31 13.14 -3.44 0.13
N LYS A 32 13.80 -3.87 1.21
CA LYS A 32 14.04 -5.28 1.51
C LYS A 32 12.75 -6.11 1.55
N ILE A 33 11.69 -5.57 2.15
CA ILE A 33 10.39 -6.25 2.25
C ILE A 33 9.71 -6.32 0.88
N ARG A 34 9.79 -5.24 0.09
CA ARG A 34 9.26 -5.25 -1.29
C ARG A 34 9.96 -6.29 -2.15
N GLU A 35 11.29 -6.30 -2.14
CA GLU A 35 12.09 -7.26 -2.91
C GLU A 35 11.83 -8.70 -2.46
N GLU A 36 11.66 -8.97 -1.16
CA GLU A 36 11.30 -10.28 -0.65
C GLU A 36 9.92 -10.74 -1.17
N ILE A 37 8.93 -9.84 -1.17
CA ILE A 37 7.59 -10.12 -1.71
C ILE A 37 7.67 -10.38 -3.22
N ILE A 38 8.41 -9.55 -3.98
CA ILE A 38 8.57 -9.68 -5.43
C ILE A 38 9.31 -10.97 -5.80
N ALA A 39 10.36 -11.33 -5.05
CA ALA A 39 11.12 -12.57 -5.24
C ALA A 39 10.32 -13.81 -4.81
N SER A 40 9.36 -13.66 -3.88
CA SER A 40 8.49 -14.76 -3.47
C SER A 40 7.47 -15.13 -4.55
N ASN A 41 6.99 -16.37 -4.52
CA ASN A 41 5.83 -16.80 -5.30
C ASN A 41 4.49 -16.60 -4.56
N ALA A 42 4.48 -15.82 -3.48
CA ALA A 42 3.28 -15.59 -2.68
C ALA A 42 2.21 -14.82 -3.47
N GLY A 43 0.94 -15.04 -3.14
CA GLY A 43 -0.17 -14.21 -3.62
C GLY A 43 -0.32 -12.93 -2.80
N SER A 44 -1.09 -11.97 -3.32
CA SER A 44 -1.36 -10.68 -2.65
C SER A 44 -1.98 -10.84 -1.26
N LYS A 45 -2.81 -11.87 -1.05
CA LYS A 45 -3.37 -12.21 0.27
C LYS A 45 -2.30 -12.66 1.26
N VAL A 46 -1.46 -13.61 0.87
CA VAL A 46 -0.39 -14.16 1.73
C VAL A 46 0.62 -13.07 2.07
N ALA A 47 0.99 -12.22 1.10
CA ALA A 47 1.87 -11.09 1.35
C ALA A 47 1.25 -10.08 2.34
N ALA A 48 -0.04 -9.78 2.22
CA ALA A 48 -0.74 -8.90 3.16
C ALA A 48 -0.82 -9.50 4.58
N ASP A 49 -1.15 -10.79 4.68
CA ASP A 49 -1.22 -11.50 5.97
C ASP A 49 0.17 -11.55 6.64
N TRP A 50 1.23 -11.86 5.89
CA TRP A 50 2.63 -11.81 6.36
C TRP A 50 3.05 -10.40 6.82
N LEU A 51 2.72 -9.37 6.06
CA LEU A 51 3.01 -7.98 6.44
C LEU A 51 2.32 -7.58 7.74
N ARG A 52 1.11 -8.07 8.00
CA ARG A 52 0.37 -7.79 9.25
C ARG A 52 0.92 -8.59 10.42
N GLU A 53 1.07 -9.90 10.26
CA GLU A 53 1.39 -10.82 11.35
C GLU A 53 2.86 -10.80 11.74
N VAL A 54 3.77 -10.65 10.77
CA VAL A 54 5.22 -10.73 11.01
C VAL A 54 5.84 -9.34 11.15
N HIS A 55 5.38 -8.38 10.35
CA HIS A 55 5.97 -7.05 10.29
C HIS A 55 5.12 -5.95 10.95
N GLY A 56 3.92 -6.26 11.43
CA GLY A 56 3.05 -5.30 12.12
C GLY A 56 2.43 -4.22 11.24
N PHE A 57 2.43 -4.38 9.91
CA PHE A 57 1.78 -3.44 8.99
C PHE A 57 0.27 -3.69 8.94
N GLU A 58 -0.47 -3.28 9.98
CA GLU A 58 -1.92 -3.52 10.10
C GLU A 58 -2.74 -2.96 8.94
N ALA A 59 -2.24 -1.90 8.30
CA ALA A 59 -2.87 -1.29 7.14
C ALA A 59 -2.68 -2.09 5.84
N ALA A 60 -1.92 -3.19 5.84
CA ALA A 60 -1.69 -4.02 4.67
C ALA A 60 -2.99 -4.74 4.28
N THR A 61 -3.37 -4.63 3.02
CA THR A 61 -4.50 -5.35 2.44
C THR A 61 -4.06 -6.00 1.13
N PRO A 62 -4.77 -7.05 0.67
CA PRO A 62 -4.43 -7.70 -0.60
C PRO A 62 -4.35 -6.68 -1.75
N LYS A 63 -5.31 -5.76 -1.83
CA LYS A 63 -5.35 -4.69 -2.85
C LYS A 63 -4.14 -3.74 -2.82
N LYS A 64 -3.59 -3.48 -1.63
CA LYS A 64 -2.37 -2.66 -1.49
C LYS A 64 -1.10 -3.43 -1.88
N CYS A 65 -1.15 -4.76 -1.89
CA CYS A 65 -0.04 -5.64 -2.26
C CYS A 65 -0.09 -6.10 -3.72
N GLU A 66 -1.25 -6.01 -4.39
CA GLU A 66 -1.42 -6.30 -5.83
C GLU A 66 -0.36 -5.64 -6.72
N PRO A 67 0.02 -4.37 -6.52
CA PRO A 67 1.01 -3.72 -7.38
C PRO A 67 2.39 -4.40 -7.34
N LEU A 68 2.78 -5.01 -6.22
CA LEU A 68 4.04 -5.78 -6.10
C LEU A 68 3.97 -7.09 -6.90
N MET A 69 2.78 -7.69 -6.99
CA MET A 69 2.56 -8.89 -7.81
C MET A 69 2.60 -8.58 -9.29
N GLU A 70 2.08 -7.41 -9.69
CA GLU A 70 2.21 -6.92 -11.06
C GLU A 70 3.67 -6.62 -11.42
N GLU A 71 4.44 -6.01 -10.51
CA GLU A 71 5.87 -5.78 -10.67
C GLU A 71 6.62 -7.10 -10.88
N ARG A 72 6.35 -8.13 -10.06
CA ARG A 72 6.89 -9.48 -10.25
C ARG A 72 6.57 -10.04 -11.63
N LYS A 73 5.31 -9.96 -12.06
CA LYS A 73 4.90 -10.43 -13.39
C LYS A 73 5.66 -9.72 -14.51
N LYS A 74 5.89 -8.41 -14.38
CA LYS A 74 6.68 -7.64 -15.37
C LYS A 74 8.14 -8.06 -15.38
N ARG A 75 8.77 -8.28 -14.22
CA ARG A 75 10.17 -8.75 -14.12
C ARG A 75 10.36 -10.16 -14.70
N ASN A 76 9.39 -11.04 -14.51
CA ASN A 76 9.46 -12.42 -15.01
C ASN A 76 9.06 -12.57 -16.49
N ALA A 77 8.46 -11.53 -17.09
CA ALA A 77 8.05 -11.51 -18.50
C ALA A 77 9.12 -10.92 -19.43
N GLY A 78 10.23 -10.43 -18.87
CA GLY A 78 11.39 -9.89 -19.59
C GLY A 78 12.56 -10.86 -19.66
#